data_AF-A0A9J5ZYS5-F1
#
_entry.id   AF-A0A9J5ZYS5-F1
#
_cell.length_a   1.000
_cell.length_b   1.000
_cell.length_c   1.000
_cell.angle_alpha   90.00
_cell.angle_beta   90.00
_cell.angle_gamma   90.00
#
_symmetry.space_group_name_H-M   'P 1'
#
loop_
_entity.id
_entity.type
_entity.pdbx_description
1 polymer ?
#
loop_
_entity_poly.entity_id
_entity_poly.type
_entity_poly.pdbx_seq_one_letter_code
_entity_poly.pdbx_strand_id
1 'polypeptide(L)'
;MDCFNYIAPEYFSTGILDDKSDVYSFGVLFMEIISGKPTIEYTIIEIEEYLIDWTKSMVGSQQYDQILDPKLPEMPCMKEVKRILLIAFKCVDPDFNNRSKMGQRNLKIKF
;
A
#
# COMPACT_ATOMS: atom_id res chain seq x y z
N MET A 1 6.89 -13.33 -8.89
CA MET A 1 7.04 -11.92 -8.50
C MET A 1 7.25 -11.15 -9.78
N ASP A 2 6.31 -10.30 -10.14
CA ASP A 2 6.41 -9.48 -11.34
C ASP A 2 6.70 -8.03 -10.94
N CYS A 3 7.78 -7.45 -11.45
CA CYS A 3 8.21 -6.10 -11.10
C CYS A 3 7.20 -5.04 -11.58
N PHE A 4 6.41 -5.34 -12.62
CA PHE A 4 5.46 -4.38 -13.18
C PHE A 4 4.43 -3.86 -12.15
N ASN A 5 4.08 -4.68 -11.17
CA ASN A 5 3.08 -4.33 -10.14
C ASN A 5 3.60 -3.34 -9.08
N TYR A 6 4.90 -3.06 -9.08
CA TYR A 6 5.55 -2.14 -8.14
C TYR A 6 5.88 -0.80 -8.79
N ILE A 7 5.69 -0.67 -10.11
CA ILE A 7 6.07 0.50 -10.87
C ILE A 7 5.07 1.63 -10.61
N ALA A 8 5.57 2.81 -10.26
CA ALA A 8 4.75 3.99 -10.10
C ALA A 8 4.03 4.35 -11.42
N PRO A 9 2.74 4.73 -11.39
CA PRO A 9 1.94 4.91 -12.60
C PRO A 9 2.51 5.99 -13.55
N GLU A 10 3.11 7.04 -13.01
CA GLU A 10 3.75 8.11 -13.79
C GLU A 10 5.06 7.69 -14.43
N TYR A 11 5.71 6.62 -13.94
CA TYR A 11 6.93 6.11 -14.57
C TYR A 11 6.63 5.58 -15.98
N PHE A 12 5.47 4.95 -16.18
CA PHE A 12 5.06 4.46 -17.51
C PHE A 12 4.86 5.57 -18.54
N SER A 13 4.41 6.76 -18.11
CA SER A 13 4.13 7.88 -19.01
C SER A 13 5.34 8.80 -19.20
N THR A 14 6.17 8.97 -18.16
CA THR A 14 7.28 9.94 -18.19
C THR A 14 8.64 9.29 -18.42
N GLY A 15 8.81 8.01 -18.06
CA GLY A 15 10.12 7.34 -18.03
C GLY A 15 11.11 7.92 -17.00
N ILE A 16 10.65 8.82 -16.12
CA ILE A 16 11.51 9.51 -15.15
C ILE A 16 11.62 8.66 -13.90
N LEU A 17 12.84 8.23 -13.59
CA LEU A 17 13.20 7.63 -12.31
C LEU A 17 13.46 8.75 -11.29
N ASP A 18 12.72 8.74 -10.19
CA ASP A 18 12.91 9.67 -9.07
C ASP A 18 12.63 8.99 -7.72
N ASP A 19 13.13 9.57 -6.63
CA ASP A 19 12.97 9.07 -5.26
C ASP A 19 11.51 8.75 -4.90
N LYS A 20 10.55 9.46 -5.50
CA LYS A 20 9.11 9.25 -5.29
C LYS A 20 8.54 8.01 -5.98
N SER A 21 9.18 7.56 -7.05
CA SER A 21 8.83 6.28 -7.67
C SER A 21 9.28 5.12 -6.78
N ASP A 22 10.47 5.23 -6.17
CA ASP A 22 10.95 4.28 -5.16
C ASP A 22 10.04 4.27 -3.91
N VAL A 23 9.56 5.44 -3.47
CA VAL A 23 8.57 5.54 -2.38
C VAL A 23 7.29 4.77 -2.71
N TYR A 24 6.81 4.85 -3.96
CA TYR A 24 5.62 4.13 -4.40
C TYR A 24 5.86 2.62 -4.36
N SER A 25 6.95 2.15 -4.96
CA SER A 25 7.32 0.72 -4.96
C SER A 25 7.47 0.18 -3.53
N PHE A 26 8.10 0.95 -2.65
CA PHE A 26 8.19 0.63 -1.22
C PHE A 26 6.80 0.55 -0.57
N GLY A 27 5.89 1.47 -0.90
CA GLY A 27 4.51 1.45 -0.40
C GLY A 27 3.75 0.19 -0.81
N VAL A 28 3.90 -0.26 -2.06
CA VAL A 28 3.30 -1.52 -2.55
C VAL A 28 3.86 -2.72 -1.80
N LEU A 29 5.20 -2.81 -1.71
CA LEU A 29 5.87 -3.89 -0.95
C LEU A 29 5.45 -3.89 0.52
N PHE A 30 5.32 -2.70 1.12
CA PHE A 30 4.91 -2.57 2.50
C PHE A 30 3.47 -3.07 2.71
N MET A 31 2.55 -2.78 1.77
CA MET A 31 1.19 -3.36 1.79
C MET A 31 1.21 -4.88 1.62
N GLU A 32 2.07 -5.40 0.74
CA GLU A 32 2.23 -6.86 0.52
C GLU A 32 2.68 -7.55 1.82
N ILE A 33 3.67 -6.97 2.51
CA ILE A 33 4.21 -7.51 3.77
C ILE A 33 3.16 -7.50 4.88
N ILE A 34 2.41 -6.42 5.06
CA ILE A 34 1.45 -6.32 6.19
C ILE A 34 0.24 -7.23 5.99
N SER A 35 -0.13 -7.51 4.74
CA SER A 35 -1.30 -8.32 4.40
C SER A 35 -0.98 -9.79 4.13
N GLY A 36 0.27 -10.09 3.76
CA GLY A 36 0.65 -11.42 3.30
C GLY A 36 -0.04 -11.81 1.98
N LYS A 37 -0.65 -10.85 1.28
CA LYS A 37 -1.36 -11.05 0.01
C LYS A 37 -0.49 -10.57 -1.15
N PRO A 38 -0.52 -11.23 -2.32
CA PRO A 38 0.19 -10.77 -3.50
C PRO A 38 -0.37 -9.44 -4.02
N THR A 39 0.42 -8.69 -4.80
CA THR A 39 0.00 -7.40 -5.39
C THR A 39 -1.22 -7.49 -6.30
N ILE A 40 -1.43 -8.65 -6.93
CA ILE A 40 -2.61 -9.00 -7.71
C ILE A 40 -3.03 -10.40 -7.24
N GLU A 41 -4.29 -10.53 -6.82
CA GLU A 41 -4.89 -11.83 -6.52
C GLU A 41 -5.90 -12.17 -7.61
N TYR A 42 -5.77 -13.37 -8.18
CA TYR A 42 -6.74 -13.92 -9.11
C TYR A 42 -7.80 -14.67 -8.31
N THR A 43 -9.01 -14.13 -8.28
CA THR A 43 -10.14 -14.81 -7.64
C THR A 43 -10.62 -16.01 -8.47
N ILE A 44 -11.45 -16.87 -7.87
CA ILE A 44 -12.05 -18.05 -8.54
C ILE A 44 -12.84 -17.66 -9.80
N ILE A 45 -13.29 -16.40 -9.89
CA ILE A 45 -14.07 -15.85 -11.01
C ILE A 45 -13.17 -15.04 -11.97
N GLU A 46 -11.85 -15.22 -11.90
CA GLU A 46 -10.86 -14.50 -12.73
C GLU A 46 -10.90 -12.97 -12.61
N ILE A 47 -11.50 -12.44 -11.54
CA ILE A 47 -11.44 -11.00 -11.25
C ILE A 47 -10.06 -10.73 -10.67
N GLU A 48 -9.30 -9.86 -11.35
CA GLU A 48 -8.06 -9.29 -10.87
C GLU A 48 -8.37 -8.26 -9.79
N GLU A 49 -8.03 -8.58 -8.54
CA GLU A 49 -8.12 -7.63 -7.45
C GLU A 49 -6.73 -7.07 -7.13
N TYR A 50 -6.56 -5.77 -7.37
CA TYR A 50 -5.32 -5.06 -7.06
C TYR A 50 -5.25 -4.79 -5.55
N LEU A 51 -4.12 -5.15 -4.94
CA LEU A 51 -3.91 -5.06 -3.49
C LEU A 51 -4.22 -3.67 -2.93
N ILE A 52 -3.80 -2.61 -3.63
CA ILE A 52 -4.05 -1.22 -3.22
C ILE A 52 -5.56 -0.95 -3.14
N ASP A 53 -6.33 -1.36 -4.15
CA ASP A 53 -7.76 -1.06 -4.23
C ASP A 53 -8.59 -1.91 -3.28
N TRP A 54 -8.23 -3.18 -3.10
CA TRP A 54 -8.75 -4.03 -2.04
C TRP A 54 -8.53 -3.39 -0.66
N THR A 55 -7.30 -2.94 -0.39
CA THR A 55 -6.95 -2.32 0.90
C THR A 55 -7.79 -1.06 1.13
N LYS A 56 -7.99 -0.21 0.10
CA LYS A 56 -8.89 0.96 0.20
C LYS A 56 -10.33 0.55 0.50
N SER A 57 -10.84 -0.51 -0.14
CA SER A 57 -12.19 -1.03 0.09
C SER A 57 -12.39 -1.52 1.53
N MET A 58 -11.42 -2.28 2.06
CA MET A 58 -11.41 -2.75 3.45
C MET A 58 -11.42 -1.59 4.45
N VAL A 59 -10.59 -0.57 4.21
CA VAL A 59 -10.55 0.65 5.05
C VAL A 59 -11.86 1.43 4.95
N GLY A 60 -12.43 1.59 3.76
CA GLY A 60 -13.74 2.24 3.55
C GLY A 60 -14.88 1.51 4.28
N SER A 61 -14.79 0.18 4.37
CA SER A 61 -15.73 -0.68 5.09
C SER A 61 -15.41 -0.82 6.58
N GLN A 62 -14.37 -0.14 7.08
CA GLN A 62 -13.86 -0.21 8.45
C GLN A 62 -13.38 -1.61 8.91
N GLN A 63 -13.05 -2.49 7.96
CA GLN A 63 -12.59 -3.87 8.20
C GLN A 63 -11.05 -3.92 8.27
N TYR A 64 -10.47 -3.16 9.20
CA TYR A 64 -9.01 -3.00 9.32
C TYR A 64 -8.26 -4.29 9.70
N ASP A 65 -8.92 -5.14 10.47
CA ASP A 65 -8.44 -6.44 10.94
C ASP A 65 -8.23 -7.43 9.79
N GLN A 66 -9.07 -7.38 8.76
CA GLN A 66 -8.94 -8.24 7.58
C GLN A 66 -7.77 -7.89 6.67
N ILE A 67 -7.16 -6.72 6.88
CA ILE A 67 -6.01 -6.27 6.09
C ILE A 67 -4.73 -6.96 6.54
N LEU A 68 -4.66 -7.44 7.77
CA LEU A 68 -3.44 -8.01 8.36
C LEU A 68 -3.25 -9.47 7.97
N ASP A 69 -1.99 -9.88 7.77
CA ASP A 69 -1.68 -11.30 7.53
C ASP A 69 -2.13 -12.14 8.74
N PRO A 70 -3.04 -13.13 8.55
CA PRO A 70 -3.49 -14.00 9.63
C PRO A 70 -2.37 -14.83 10.26
N LYS A 71 -1.20 -14.93 9.61
CA LYS A 71 -0.01 -15.63 10.11
C LYS A 71 0.89 -14.76 11.00
N LEU A 72 0.52 -13.50 11.25
CA LEU A 72 1.28 -12.66 12.18
C LEU A 72 1.36 -13.33 13.57
N PRO A 73 2.55 -13.42 14.18
CA PRO A 73 2.72 -14.06 15.48
C PRO A 73 2.04 -13.27 16.61
N GLU A 74 1.93 -11.95 16.43
CA GLU A 74 1.24 -11.03 17.33
C GLU A 74 0.48 -10.00 16.51
N MET A 75 -0.79 -9.80 16.85
CA MET A 75 -1.64 -8.83 16.15
C MET A 75 -1.43 -7.42 16.74
N PRO A 76 -1.04 -6.43 15.92
CA PRO A 76 -0.89 -5.05 16.38
C PRO A 76 -2.22 -4.46 16.85
N CYS A 77 -2.16 -3.48 17.75
CA CYS A 77 -3.39 -2.81 18.18
C CYS A 77 -3.96 -1.93 17.04
N MET A 78 -5.27 -1.66 17.08
CA MET A 78 -5.96 -0.90 16.03
C MET A 78 -5.31 0.47 15.72
N LYS A 79 -4.69 1.11 16.73
CA LYS A 79 -3.98 2.38 16.56
C LYS A 79 -2.73 2.23 15.69
N GLU A 80 -2.02 1.13 15.82
CA GLU A 80 -0.83 0.81 15.03
C GLU A 80 -1.22 0.45 13.61
N VAL A 81 -2.26 -0.38 13.44
CA VAL A 81 -2.82 -0.73 12.12
C VAL A 81 -3.18 0.52 11.33
N LYS A 82 -3.95 1.43 11.93
CA LYS A 82 -4.35 2.69 11.26
C LYS A 82 -3.15 3.56 10.88
N ARG A 83 -2.09 3.57 11.71
CA ARG A 83 -0.86 4.31 11.39
C ARG A 83 -0.08 3.68 10.25
N ILE A 84 0.06 2.36 10.26
CA ILE A 84 0.73 1.59 9.22
C ILE A 84 0.02 1.82 7.88
N LEU A 85 -1.30 1.69 7.85
CA LEU A 85 -2.11 1.92 6.65
C LEU A 85 -2.01 3.36 6.14
N LEU A 86 -1.98 4.34 7.04
CA LEU A 86 -1.78 5.73 6.64
C LEU A 86 -0.42 5.92 5.96
N ILE A 87 0.65 5.37 6.52
CA ILE A 87 1.99 5.43 5.93
C ILE A 87 1.97 4.79 4.55
N ALA A 88 1.41 3.58 4.45
CA ALA A 88 1.31 2.83 3.20
C ALA A 88 0.55 3.63 2.13
N PHE A 89 -0.64 4.17 2.44
CA PHE A 89 -1.41 4.99 1.49
C PHE A 89 -0.70 6.28 1.11
N LYS A 90 0.04 6.89 2.03
CA LYS A 90 0.87 8.05 1.73
C LYS A 90 2.09 7.71 0.89
N CYS A 91 2.52 6.46 0.80
CA CYS A 91 3.56 6.05 -0.13
C CYS A 91 2.99 5.81 -1.53
N VAL A 92 1.79 5.22 -1.64
CA VAL A 92 1.16 4.87 -2.92
C VAL A 92 0.16 5.92 -3.44
N ASP A 93 0.24 7.16 -2.95
CA ASP A 93 -0.66 8.24 -3.38
C ASP A 93 -0.55 8.42 -4.92
N PRO A 94 -1.67 8.44 -5.66
CA PRO A 94 -1.62 8.59 -7.11
C PRO A 94 -1.00 9.93 -7.52
N ASP A 95 -1.14 10.98 -6.70
CA ASP A 95 -0.41 12.23 -6.91
C ASP A 95 0.98 12.12 -6.30
N PHE A 96 1.98 12.09 -7.18
CA PHE A 96 3.40 12.11 -6.87
C PHE A 96 3.80 13.13 -5.79
N ASN A 97 3.18 14.33 -5.79
CA ASN A 97 3.52 15.39 -4.85
C ASN A 97 3.02 15.11 -3.44
N ASN A 98 1.94 14.34 -3.32
CA ASN A 98 1.34 13.97 -2.04
C ASN A 98 2.01 12.78 -1.37
N ARG A 99 2.86 12.05 -2.11
CA ARG A 99 3.63 10.96 -1.55
C ARG A 99 4.56 11.46 -0.47
N SER A 100 4.80 10.64 0.56
CA SER A 100 5.78 10.98 1.60
C SER A 100 7.20 11.03 1.05
N LYS A 101 8.14 11.62 1.80
CA LYS A 101 9.57 11.41 1.53
C LYS A 101 10.08 10.21 2.32
N MET A 102 11.00 9.43 1.75
CA MET A 102 11.69 8.40 2.53
C MET A 102 12.36 9.01 3.76
N GLY A 103 12.25 8.33 4.90
CA GLY A 103 12.79 8.81 6.18
C GLY A 103 11.99 9.94 6.85
N GLN A 104 10.83 10.33 6.32
CA GLN A 104 9.96 11.32 6.96
C GLN A 104 9.38 10.78 8.28
N ARG A 105 9.74 11.41 9.40
CA ARG A 105 9.37 10.96 10.76
C ARG A 105 8.02 11.50 11.26
N ASN A 106 7.56 12.60 10.68
CA ASN A 106 6.37 13.32 11.13
C ASN A 106 5.27 13.27 10.06
N LEU A 107 4.46 12.22 10.08
CA LEU A 107 3.21 12.17 9.34
C LEU A 107 2.10 12.68 10.26
N LYS A 108 1.62 13.88 9.98
CA LYS A 108 0.48 14.48 10.71
C LYS A 108 -0.82 14.00 10.07
N ILE A 109 -1.73 13.50 10.92
CA ILE A 109 -3.06 13.09 10.49
C ILE A 109 -4.03 14.24 10.77
N LYS A 110 -4.82 14.62 9.76
CA LYS A 110 -6.15 15.20 9.95
C LYS A 110 -7.14 14.12 9.54
N PHE A 111 -7.93 13.64 10.49
CA PHE A 111 -9.17 12.91 10.20
C PHE A 111 -10.29 13.94 10.03
#